data_AF-A0A6B2T1Q8-F1
#
_entry.id   AF-A0A6B2T1Q8-F1
#
_cell.length_a   1.000
_cell.length_b   1.000
_cell.length_c   1.000
_cell.angle_alpha   90.00
_cell.angle_beta   90.00
_cell.angle_gamma   90.00
#
_symmetry.space_group_name_H-M   'P 1'
#
loop_
_entity.id
_entity.type
_entity.pdbx_description
1 polymer ?
#
loop_
_entity_poly.entity_id
_entity_poly.type
_entity_poly.pdbx_seq_one_letter_code
_entity_poly.pdbx_strand_id
1 'polypeptide(L)'
;MQSPSKSPKSSRPTPVVDVEQAEAALVEHYPRLVRLAYLVLPPSLGRNRRVLTAHALTQRALPRSRRTGEAAVPGQRGGGGGQAGEGGRARALGDPAYAYMRLQVLRGALDASVPLRWNAWPKRAQLPPLLPQVRGLRLFPRSGGSDELALDQRLSTLSGAARAAYVLRGLEALDDAGVGAVLAAAGCDDPEDALDEADEVEARYDLLASPEFDPCSLQARPTDLMRRRQHMKAAGVAAAAVLVCGALLGLPGEGWGPDGAAAPPYAQNPAGQAALDPGQLTTAAAGAWKRSARTDFS
;
A
#
# COMPACT_ATOMS: atom_id res chain seq x y z
N MET A 1 9.95 -29.97 56.16
CA MET A 1 9.43 -30.39 54.83
C MET A 1 8.02 -29.84 54.69
N GLN A 2 7.84 -28.69 54.04
CA GLN A 2 6.52 -28.13 53.73
C GLN A 2 6.36 -28.16 52.21
N SER A 3 5.38 -28.93 51.75
CA SER A 3 5.04 -29.07 50.34
C SER A 3 4.37 -27.79 49.82
N PRO A 4 4.76 -27.22 48.68
CA PRO A 4 4.04 -26.11 48.09
C PRO A 4 2.78 -26.64 47.38
N SER A 5 1.63 -26.14 47.81
CA SER A 5 0.33 -26.31 47.14
C SER A 5 0.36 -25.61 45.78
N LYS A 6 0.34 -26.40 44.71
CA LYS A 6 0.30 -25.93 43.32
C LYS A 6 -1.13 -25.51 42.97
N SER A 7 -1.42 -24.21 43.05
CA SER A 7 -2.69 -23.65 42.58
C SER A 7 -2.86 -23.89 41.07
N PRO A 8 -4.01 -24.41 40.58
CA PRO A 8 -4.24 -24.56 39.15
C PRO A 8 -4.43 -23.18 38.51
N LYS A 9 -3.55 -22.81 37.58
CA LYS A 9 -3.76 -21.66 36.69
C LYS A 9 -5.00 -21.97 35.84
N SER A 10 -6.11 -21.30 36.14
CA SER A 10 -7.31 -21.34 35.32
C SER A 10 -7.03 -20.58 34.01
N SER A 11 -6.67 -21.30 32.95
CA SER A 11 -6.71 -20.76 31.59
C SER A 11 -8.18 -20.60 31.21
N ARG A 12 -8.70 -19.37 31.24
CA ARG A 12 -10.02 -19.08 30.68
C ARG A 12 -9.99 -19.37 29.18
N PRO A 13 -10.99 -20.09 28.63
CA PRO A 13 -11.09 -20.27 27.19
C PRO A 13 -11.24 -18.91 26.52
N THR A 14 -10.44 -18.69 25.48
CA THR A 14 -10.54 -17.55 24.58
C THR A 14 -11.91 -17.58 23.89
N PRO A 15 -12.68 -16.48 23.91
CA PRO A 15 -14.00 -16.49 23.29
C PRO A 15 -13.84 -16.67 21.79
N VAL A 16 -14.42 -17.75 21.27
CA VAL A 16 -14.48 -18.02 19.83
C VAL A 16 -15.56 -17.11 19.26
N VAL A 17 -15.19 -16.22 18.34
CA VAL A 17 -16.13 -15.33 17.66
C VAL A 17 -16.77 -16.08 16.50
N ASP A 18 -18.10 -16.22 16.51
CA ASP A 18 -18.84 -16.78 15.40
C ASP A 18 -18.96 -15.77 14.25
N VAL A 19 -19.10 -16.26 13.02
CA VAL A 19 -19.16 -15.45 11.79
C VAL A 19 -20.37 -14.51 11.84
N GLU A 20 -21.51 -14.97 12.32
CA GLU A 20 -22.73 -14.15 12.41
C GLU A 20 -22.55 -12.99 13.40
N GLN A 21 -21.88 -13.23 14.53
CA GLN A 21 -21.54 -12.18 15.51
C GLN A 21 -20.54 -11.19 14.93
N ALA A 22 -19.55 -11.68 14.19
CA ALA A 22 -18.59 -10.89 13.45
C ALA A 22 -19.26 -9.99 12.39
N GLU A 23 -20.24 -10.51 11.65
CA GLU A 23 -21.01 -9.75 10.65
C GLU A 23 -21.88 -8.68 11.31
N ALA A 24 -22.58 -9.02 12.39
CA ALA A 24 -23.37 -8.06 13.16
C ALA A 24 -22.51 -6.92 13.71
N ALA A 25 -21.38 -7.26 14.34
CA ALA A 25 -20.42 -6.27 14.85
C ALA A 25 -19.82 -5.42 13.73
N LEU A 26 -19.56 -5.99 12.55
CA LEU A 26 -19.09 -5.22 11.40
C LEU A 26 -20.12 -4.19 10.96
N VAL A 27 -21.39 -4.57 10.82
CA VAL A 27 -22.46 -3.64 10.42
C VAL A 27 -22.64 -2.54 11.46
N GLU A 28 -22.68 -2.91 12.74
CA GLU A 28 -22.88 -1.97 13.84
C GLU A 28 -21.71 -0.98 13.99
N HIS A 29 -20.47 -1.44 13.79
CA HIS A 29 -19.27 -0.66 14.06
C HIS A 29 -18.48 -0.28 12.80
N TYR A 30 -19.07 -0.42 11.61
CA TYR A 30 -18.40 -0.16 10.34
C TYR A 30 -17.73 1.23 10.28
N PRO A 31 -18.43 2.35 10.58
CA PRO A 31 -17.80 3.67 10.48
C PRO A 31 -16.62 3.83 11.45
N ARG A 32 -16.72 3.24 12.64
CA ARG A 32 -15.67 3.29 13.67
C ARG A 32 -14.43 2.49 13.26
N LEU A 33 -14.61 1.29 12.71
CA LEU A 33 -13.52 0.45 12.19
C LEU A 33 -12.81 1.10 11.00
N VAL A 34 -13.58 1.65 10.05
CA VAL A 34 -13.01 2.35 8.90
C VAL A 34 -12.22 3.59 9.34
N ARG A 35 -12.74 4.35 10.31
CA ARG A 35 -12.05 5.51 10.88
C ARG A 35 -10.73 5.12 11.54
N LEU A 36 -10.73 4.06 12.36
CA LEU A 36 -9.52 3.51 12.95
C LEU A 36 -8.47 3.18 11.88
N ALA A 37 -8.87 2.46 10.82
CA ALA A 37 -7.96 2.14 9.73
C ALA A 37 -7.40 3.41 9.05
N TYR A 38 -8.26 4.38 8.74
CA TYR A 38 -7.87 5.61 8.04
C TYR A 38 -6.85 6.46 8.80
N LEU A 39 -6.97 6.52 10.12
CA LEU A 39 -6.07 7.25 11.00
C LEU A 39 -4.71 6.56 11.16
N VAL A 40 -4.69 5.22 11.18
CA VAL A 40 -3.44 4.44 11.32
C VAL A 40 -2.64 4.38 10.01
N LEU A 41 -3.35 4.29 8.87
CA LEU A 41 -2.74 4.17 7.54
C LEU A 41 -1.73 5.30 7.26
N PRO A 42 -0.62 4.99 6.58
CA PRO A 42 0.46 5.96 6.39
C PRO A 42 0.02 7.15 5.52
N PRO A 43 0.44 8.38 5.87
CA PRO A 43 0.10 9.60 5.13
C PRO A 43 0.63 9.58 3.69
N SER A 44 1.71 8.84 3.43
CA SER A 44 2.33 8.67 2.11
C SER A 44 1.42 8.05 1.05
N LEU A 45 0.36 7.33 1.45
CA LEU A 45 -0.65 6.82 0.51
C LEU A 45 -1.47 7.95 -0.12
N GLY A 46 -1.51 9.12 0.50
CA GLY A 46 -2.40 10.23 0.14
C GLY A 46 -3.85 9.98 0.57
N ARG A 47 -4.61 11.07 0.74
CA ARG A 47 -5.96 11.04 1.35
C ARG A 47 -6.93 10.08 0.63
N ASN A 48 -7.00 10.12 -0.70
CA ASN A 48 -7.94 9.28 -1.46
C ASN A 48 -7.61 7.78 -1.34
N ARG A 49 -6.34 7.38 -1.47
CA ARG A 49 -5.94 5.97 -1.34
C ARG A 49 -6.10 5.49 0.09
N ARG A 50 -5.81 6.33 1.09
CA ARG A 50 -6.09 6.04 2.52
C ARG A 50 -7.57 5.68 2.73
N VAL A 51 -8.50 6.46 2.18
CA VAL A 51 -9.95 6.17 2.28
C VAL A 51 -10.29 4.81 1.68
N LEU A 52 -9.88 4.53 0.44
CA LEU A 52 -10.20 3.27 -0.24
C LEU A 52 -9.56 2.07 0.46
N THR A 53 -8.31 2.20 0.93
CA THR A 53 -7.62 1.16 1.68
C THR A 53 -8.30 0.91 3.03
N ALA A 54 -8.73 1.95 3.75
CA ALA A 54 -9.44 1.81 5.02
C ALA A 54 -10.74 1.01 4.88
N HIS A 55 -11.55 1.30 3.85
CA HIS A 55 -12.74 0.51 3.55
C HIS A 55 -12.40 -0.94 3.19
N ALA A 56 -11.41 -1.14 2.32
CA ALA A 56 -11.04 -2.48 1.89
C ALA A 56 -10.49 -3.34 3.04
N LEU A 57 -9.72 -2.76 3.96
CA LEU A 57 -9.23 -3.45 5.15
C LEU A 57 -10.39 -3.86 6.05
N THR A 58 -11.33 -2.94 6.29
CA THR A 58 -12.51 -3.21 7.13
C THR A 58 -13.41 -4.30 6.54
N GLN A 59 -13.67 -4.27 5.23
CA GLN A 59 -14.46 -5.30 4.55
C GLN A 59 -13.77 -6.67 4.52
N ARG A 60 -12.43 -6.70 4.59
CA ARG A 60 -11.64 -7.95 4.59
C ARG A 60 -11.41 -8.51 5.98
N ALA A 61 -11.82 -7.81 7.04
CA ALA A 61 -11.62 -8.22 8.44
C ALA A 61 -12.52 -9.41 8.83
N LEU A 62 -13.57 -9.70 8.05
CA LEU A 62 -14.45 -10.85 8.28
C LEU A 62 -13.67 -12.17 8.33
N PRO A 63 -13.98 -13.05 9.30
CA PRO A 63 -13.38 -14.38 9.37
C PRO A 63 -13.74 -15.17 8.11
N ARG A 64 -12.74 -15.76 7.45
CA ARG A 64 -12.94 -16.55 6.22
C ARG A 64 -13.52 -17.94 6.49
N SER A 65 -13.54 -18.40 7.73
CA SER A 65 -13.98 -19.74 8.12
C SER A 65 -14.65 -19.72 9.49
N ARG A 66 -15.69 -20.54 9.65
CA ARG A 66 -16.54 -20.68 10.87
C ARG A 66 -15.80 -21.10 12.15
N ARG A 67 -14.48 -21.35 12.12
CA ARG A 67 -13.73 -21.92 13.27
C ARG A 67 -12.44 -21.19 13.65
N THR A 68 -12.19 -19.98 13.16
CA THR A 68 -10.81 -19.41 13.23
C THR A 68 -10.76 -17.97 13.70
N GLY A 69 -11.53 -17.63 14.73
CA GLY A 69 -11.43 -16.34 15.41
C GLY A 69 -11.13 -16.54 16.88
N GLU A 70 -9.87 -16.73 17.25
CA GLU A 70 -9.46 -16.59 18.65
C GLU A 70 -9.43 -15.09 18.97
N ALA A 71 -10.37 -14.61 19.79
CA ALA A 71 -10.32 -13.25 20.31
C ALA A 71 -9.17 -13.17 21.33
N ALA A 72 -8.02 -12.69 20.88
CA ALA A 72 -6.77 -12.75 21.62
C ALA A 72 -6.62 -11.70 22.75
N VAL A 73 -7.68 -10.99 23.17
CA VAL A 73 -7.57 -10.00 24.25
C VAL A 73 -8.78 -10.07 25.18
N PRO A 74 -8.63 -10.41 26.47
CA PRO A 74 -9.71 -10.30 27.44
C PRO A 74 -10.06 -8.82 27.63
N GLY A 75 -11.30 -8.44 27.34
CA GLY A 75 -11.83 -7.13 27.73
C GLY A 75 -11.83 -7.01 29.26
N GLN A 76 -10.93 -6.18 29.80
CA GLN A 76 -10.96 -5.82 31.21
C GLN A 76 -12.07 -4.81 31.45
N ARG A 77 -12.88 -5.09 32.48
CA ARG A 77 -14.04 -4.30 32.88
C ARG A 77 -13.55 -3.14 33.75
N GLY A 78 -13.34 -1.97 33.15
CA GLY A 78 -13.13 -0.71 33.89
C GLY A 78 -14.46 -0.17 34.40
N GLY A 79 -14.63 -0.11 35.73
CA GLY A 79 -15.78 0.55 36.36
C GLY A 79 -15.50 2.04 36.59
N GLY A 80 -16.49 2.89 36.33
CA GLY A 80 -16.46 4.31 36.70
C GLY A 80 -17.42 5.13 35.84
N GLY A 81 -18.45 5.70 36.46
CA GLY A 81 -19.59 6.32 35.77
C GLY A 81 -19.29 7.60 34.99
N GLY A 82 -20.05 7.76 33.90
CA GLY A 82 -20.12 8.95 33.05
C GLY A 82 -21.31 8.82 32.10
N GLN A 83 -21.78 9.93 31.52
CA GLN A 83 -23.18 10.18 31.21
C GLN A 83 -23.63 9.76 29.79
N ALA A 84 -24.76 9.05 29.71
CA ALA A 84 -25.76 8.86 28.62
C ALA A 84 -25.35 8.57 27.15
N GLY A 85 -24.08 8.71 26.74
CA GLY A 85 -23.53 8.27 25.45
C GLY A 85 -22.46 7.17 25.55
N GLU A 86 -21.94 6.94 26.77
CA GLU A 86 -20.87 5.98 27.06
C GLU A 86 -21.35 4.53 27.18
N GLY A 87 -22.63 4.29 27.48
CA GLY A 87 -23.17 2.94 27.65
C GLY A 87 -23.07 2.06 26.40
N GLY A 88 -23.25 2.64 25.20
CA GLY A 88 -23.05 1.94 23.94
C GLY A 88 -21.56 1.72 23.61
N ARG A 89 -20.70 2.67 23.94
CA ARG A 89 -19.24 2.57 23.72
C ARG A 89 -18.58 1.55 24.64
N ALA A 90 -18.90 1.57 25.94
CA ALA A 90 -18.41 0.60 26.92
C ALA A 90 -18.91 -0.82 26.61
N ARG A 91 -20.14 -0.96 26.12
CA ARG A 91 -20.68 -2.23 25.64
C ARG A 91 -19.94 -2.74 24.40
N ALA A 92 -19.67 -1.88 23.42
CA ALA A 92 -18.89 -2.23 22.23
C ALA A 92 -17.45 -2.63 22.59
N LEU A 93 -16.80 -1.96 23.54
CA LEU A 93 -15.45 -2.31 24.01
C LEU A 93 -15.39 -3.65 24.74
N GLY A 94 -16.51 -4.09 25.31
CA GLY A 94 -16.67 -5.41 25.92
C GLY A 94 -17.12 -6.51 24.94
N ASP A 95 -17.45 -6.19 23.68
CA ASP A 95 -17.88 -7.16 22.67
C ASP A 95 -16.66 -7.89 22.06
N PRO A 96 -16.55 -9.23 22.24
CA PRO A 96 -15.47 -10.02 21.64
C PRO A 96 -15.43 -9.94 20.11
N ALA A 97 -16.58 -9.81 19.44
CA ALA A 97 -16.65 -9.74 17.99
C ALA A 97 -16.06 -8.43 17.47
N TYR A 98 -16.42 -7.31 18.09
CA TYR A 98 -15.80 -6.02 17.82
C TYR A 98 -14.29 -6.02 18.11
N ALA A 99 -13.85 -6.57 19.25
CA ALA A 99 -12.43 -6.63 19.62
C ALA A 99 -11.61 -7.43 18.58
N TYR A 100 -12.14 -8.54 18.09
CA TYR A 100 -11.54 -9.30 17.00
C TYR A 100 -11.43 -8.47 15.71
N MET A 101 -12.51 -7.79 15.30
CA MET A 101 -12.51 -6.95 14.10
C MET A 101 -11.51 -5.81 14.19
N ARG A 102 -11.46 -5.12 15.34
CA ARG A 102 -10.49 -4.07 15.63
C ARG A 102 -9.06 -4.57 15.43
N LEU A 103 -8.74 -5.74 15.98
CA LEU A 103 -7.41 -6.34 15.84
C LEU A 103 -7.06 -6.63 14.38
N GLN A 104 -7.98 -7.23 13.60
CA GLN A 104 -7.72 -7.56 12.19
C GLN A 104 -7.54 -6.31 11.32
N VAL A 105 -8.38 -5.29 11.55
CA VAL A 105 -8.27 -4.00 10.86
C VAL A 105 -6.94 -3.33 11.19
N LEU A 106 -6.57 -3.30 12.47
CA LEU A 106 -5.33 -2.70 12.92
C LEU A 106 -4.11 -3.41 12.32
N ARG A 107 -4.07 -4.74 12.38
CA ARG A 107 -3.00 -5.54 11.75
C ARG A 107 -2.89 -5.23 10.26
N GLY A 108 -4.00 -5.15 9.55
CA GLY A 108 -4.02 -4.78 8.13
C GLY A 108 -3.51 -3.36 7.85
N ALA A 109 -3.79 -2.40 8.74
CA ALA A 109 -3.33 -1.03 8.61
C ALA A 109 -1.81 -0.90 8.90
N LEU A 110 -1.31 -1.63 9.90
CA LEU A 110 0.13 -1.72 10.19
C LEU A 110 0.88 -2.44 9.07
N ASP A 111 0.32 -3.51 8.50
CA ASP A 111 0.90 -4.18 7.34
C ASP A 111 1.04 -3.27 6.11
N ALA A 112 0.12 -2.30 5.97
CA ALA A 112 0.13 -1.32 4.89
C ALA A 112 1.15 -0.18 5.12
N SER A 113 1.69 -0.02 6.33
CA SER A 113 2.77 0.94 6.64
C SER A 113 4.17 0.38 6.39
N VAL A 114 4.31 -0.95 6.29
CA VAL A 114 5.60 -1.60 6.03
C VAL A 114 6.05 -1.33 4.58
N PRO A 115 7.29 -0.84 4.36
CA PRO A 115 7.80 -0.58 3.02
C PRO A 115 7.90 -1.87 2.20
N LEU A 116 7.53 -1.80 0.92
CA LEU A 116 7.70 -2.89 -0.01
C LEU A 116 9.20 -3.11 -0.26
N ARG A 117 9.70 -4.28 0.14
CA ARG A 117 11.07 -4.71 -0.15
C ARG A 117 11.08 -5.46 -1.48
N TRP A 118 12.09 -5.24 -2.32
CA TRP A 118 12.18 -5.87 -3.64
C TRP A 118 12.19 -7.41 -3.60
N ASN A 119 12.67 -7.99 -2.49
CA ASN A 119 12.73 -9.44 -2.24
C ASN A 119 11.51 -10.02 -1.53
N ALA A 120 10.51 -9.21 -1.17
CA ALA A 120 9.33 -9.66 -0.44
C ALA A 120 8.08 -9.55 -1.31
N TRP A 121 7.27 -10.59 -1.29
CA TRP A 121 5.96 -10.54 -1.93
C TRP A 121 5.06 -9.53 -1.19
N PRO A 122 4.36 -8.64 -1.91
CA PRO A 122 3.49 -7.64 -1.29
C PRO A 122 2.36 -8.33 -0.52
N LYS A 123 2.10 -7.86 0.71
CA LYS A 123 0.93 -8.30 1.47
C LYS A 123 -0.35 -7.80 0.79
N ARG A 124 -1.45 -8.53 0.96
CA ARG A 124 -2.77 -8.14 0.39
C ARG A 124 -3.23 -6.74 0.82
N ALA A 125 -2.80 -6.28 2.00
CA ALA A 125 -3.07 -4.94 2.53
C ALA A 125 -2.32 -3.82 1.77
N GLN A 126 -1.19 -4.15 1.14
CA GLN A 126 -0.34 -3.20 0.39
C GLN A 126 -0.80 -3.03 -1.06
N LEU A 127 -1.54 -4.00 -1.59
CA LEU A 127 -2.09 -3.97 -2.95
C LEU A 127 -3.28 -3.00 -3.03
N PRO A 128 -3.45 -2.30 -4.17
CA PRO A 128 -4.58 -1.40 -4.37
C PRO A 128 -5.91 -2.17 -4.22
N PRO A 129 -6.94 -1.56 -3.58
CA PRO A 129 -8.20 -2.23 -3.36
C PRO A 129 -8.99 -2.38 -4.67
N LEU A 130 -9.64 -3.54 -4.84
CA LEU A 130 -10.55 -3.83 -5.96
C LEU A 130 -11.96 -3.27 -5.70
N LEU A 131 -12.04 -2.03 -5.21
CA LEU A 131 -13.32 -1.34 -5.05
C LEU A 131 -13.74 -0.73 -6.39
N PRO A 132 -15.04 -0.66 -6.70
CA PRO A 132 -15.52 -0.01 -7.92
C PRO A 132 -15.03 1.45 -7.94
N GLN A 133 -14.26 1.81 -8.98
CA GLN A 133 -13.71 3.14 -9.16
C GLN A 133 -14.59 3.94 -10.13
N VAL A 134 -15.08 5.09 -9.68
CA VAL A 134 -15.81 6.01 -10.56
C VAL A 134 -14.79 6.82 -11.37
N ARG A 135 -14.78 6.61 -12.69
CA ARG A 135 -13.88 7.37 -13.58
C ARG A 135 -14.28 8.84 -13.58
N GLY A 136 -13.30 9.71 -13.30
CA GLY A 136 -13.49 11.17 -13.35
C GLY A 136 -13.87 11.83 -12.02
N LEU A 137 -14.08 11.05 -10.96
CA LEU A 137 -14.35 11.56 -9.61
C LEU A 137 -13.31 11.05 -8.61
N ARG A 138 -12.96 11.91 -7.66
CA ARG A 138 -12.16 11.57 -6.48
C ARG A 138 -12.98 11.81 -5.23
N LEU A 139 -12.89 10.88 -4.30
CA LEU A 139 -13.52 10.99 -2.99
C LEU A 139 -12.49 11.50 -1.98
N PHE A 140 -12.88 12.50 -1.22
CA PHE A 140 -12.10 13.05 -0.12
C PHE A 140 -12.99 13.14 1.14
N PRO A 141 -12.45 12.88 2.34
CA PRO A 141 -13.13 13.26 3.57
C PRO A 141 -13.45 14.76 3.57
N ARG A 142 -14.37 15.18 4.44
CA ARG A 142 -14.61 16.62 4.62
C ARG A 142 -13.32 17.31 5.05
N SER A 143 -13.06 18.50 4.54
CA SER A 143 -11.97 19.33 5.05
C SER A 143 -12.32 19.75 6.49
N GLY A 144 -11.43 19.55 7.45
CA GLY A 144 -11.58 20.06 8.80
C GLY A 144 -10.98 21.45 8.96
N GLY A 145 -10.94 21.92 10.20
CA GLY A 145 -10.38 23.21 10.59
C GLY A 145 -8.86 23.16 10.72
N SER A 146 -8.29 24.24 11.26
CA SER A 146 -6.85 24.34 11.50
C SER A 146 -6.35 23.31 12.52
N ASP A 147 -7.17 22.96 13.51
CA ASP A 147 -6.80 22.05 14.57
C ASP A 147 -6.72 20.60 14.09
N GLU A 148 -7.67 20.15 13.25
CA GLU A 148 -7.61 18.85 12.62
C GLU A 148 -6.44 18.74 11.64
N LEU A 149 -6.15 19.81 10.89
CA LEU A 149 -4.97 19.85 10.02
C LEU A 149 -3.67 19.76 10.82
N ALA A 150 -3.56 20.50 11.94
CA ALA A 150 -2.41 20.43 12.82
C ALA A 150 -2.24 19.04 13.44
N LEU A 151 -3.34 18.37 13.80
CA LEU A 151 -3.32 16.99 14.27
C LEU A 151 -2.90 16.00 13.17
N ASP A 152 -3.45 16.08 11.95
CA ASP A 152 -3.06 15.22 10.82
C ASP A 152 -1.56 15.40 10.51
N GLN A 153 -1.02 16.62 10.63
CA GLN A 153 0.42 16.89 10.49
C GLN A 153 1.26 16.23 11.59
N ARG A 154 0.88 16.38 12.87
CA ARG A 154 1.59 15.72 13.98
C ARG A 154 1.54 14.19 13.87
N LEU A 155 0.37 13.62 13.57
CA LEU A 155 0.24 12.17 13.35
C LEU A 155 1.04 11.70 12.12
N SER A 156 1.29 12.57 11.14
CA SER A 156 2.09 12.20 9.97
C SER A 156 3.57 11.98 10.26
N THR A 157 4.10 12.56 11.36
CA THR A 157 5.50 12.36 11.77
C THR A 157 5.71 11.07 12.54
N LEU A 158 4.65 10.56 13.17
CA LEU A 158 4.68 9.32 13.93
C LEU A 158 4.85 8.06 13.06
N SER A 159 5.46 7.03 13.66
CA SER A 159 5.45 5.67 13.15
C SER A 159 4.03 5.11 13.04
N GLY A 160 3.88 4.00 12.31
CA GLY A 160 2.59 3.33 12.18
C GLY A 160 2.05 2.81 13.52
N ALA A 161 2.95 2.31 14.38
CA ALA A 161 2.60 1.77 15.68
C ALA A 161 2.24 2.89 16.67
N ALA A 162 2.97 4.00 16.68
CA ALA A 162 2.65 5.15 17.53
C ALA A 162 1.34 5.84 17.13
N ARG A 163 1.07 6.00 15.82
CA ARG A 163 -0.27 6.42 15.37
C ARG A 163 -1.36 5.48 15.87
N ALA A 164 -1.14 4.18 15.83
CA ALA A 164 -2.09 3.21 16.35
C ALA A 164 -2.30 3.35 17.86
N ALA A 165 -1.23 3.54 18.64
CA ALA A 165 -1.32 3.79 20.07
C ALA A 165 -2.18 5.02 20.38
N TYR A 166 -1.87 6.16 19.74
CA TYR A 166 -2.62 7.41 19.89
C TYR A 166 -4.11 7.22 19.55
N VAL A 167 -4.42 6.53 18.45
CA VAL A 167 -5.80 6.29 18.00
C VAL A 167 -6.52 5.33 18.94
N LEU A 168 -5.87 4.29 19.46
CA LEU A 168 -6.49 3.37 20.42
C LEU A 168 -6.79 4.05 21.76
N ARG A 169 -5.92 4.95 22.24
CA ARG A 169 -6.19 5.76 23.43
C ARG A 169 -7.39 6.68 23.22
N GLY A 170 -7.44 7.40 22.09
CA GLY A 170 -8.48 8.40 21.87
C GLY A 170 -9.80 7.87 21.32
N LEU A 171 -9.75 7.09 20.23
CA LEU A 171 -10.94 6.57 19.56
C LEU A 171 -11.52 5.35 20.28
N GLU A 172 -10.66 4.51 20.86
CA GLU A 172 -11.07 3.28 21.56
C GLU A 172 -11.10 3.41 23.08
N ALA A 173 -10.61 4.52 23.65
CA ALA A 173 -10.57 4.75 25.09
C ALA A 173 -9.91 3.59 25.87
N LEU A 174 -8.92 2.94 25.26
CA LEU A 174 -8.13 1.91 25.92
C LEU A 174 -7.07 2.56 26.81
N ASP A 175 -6.80 1.93 27.95
CA ASP A 175 -5.65 2.24 28.80
C ASP A 175 -4.36 1.70 28.17
N ASP A 176 -3.20 2.18 28.65
CA ASP A 176 -1.90 1.81 28.07
C ASP A 176 -1.65 0.30 28.06
N ALA A 177 -2.11 -0.40 29.10
CA ALA A 177 -2.05 -1.86 29.17
C ALA A 177 -2.88 -2.51 28.05
N GLY A 178 -4.11 -2.04 27.82
CA GLY A 178 -4.97 -2.51 26.73
C GLY A 178 -4.42 -2.17 25.34
N VAL A 179 -3.85 -0.97 25.18
CA VAL A 179 -3.20 -0.54 23.93
C VAL A 179 -1.99 -1.43 23.62
N GLY A 180 -1.09 -1.61 24.58
CA GLY A 180 0.09 -2.47 24.44
C GLY A 180 -0.28 -3.91 24.08
N ALA A 181 -1.30 -4.48 24.73
CA ALA A 181 -1.80 -5.81 24.42
C ALA A 181 -2.34 -5.93 22.98
N VAL A 182 -3.09 -4.93 22.51
CA VAL A 182 -3.64 -4.90 21.14
C VAL A 182 -2.53 -4.71 20.11
N LEU A 183 -1.54 -3.86 20.36
CA LEU A 183 -0.38 -3.66 19.47
C LEU A 183 0.47 -4.92 19.37
N ALA A 184 0.79 -5.55 20.50
CA ALA A 184 1.51 -6.83 20.53
C ALA A 184 0.76 -7.90 19.75
N ALA A 185 -0.56 -8.03 19.98
CA ALA A 185 -1.41 -8.95 19.24
C ALA A 185 -1.46 -8.63 17.74
N ALA A 186 -1.36 -7.35 17.35
CA ALA A 186 -1.32 -6.94 15.95
C ALA A 186 0.01 -7.28 15.26
N GLY A 187 1.05 -7.63 16.03
CA GLY A 187 2.39 -7.95 15.54
C GLY A 187 3.37 -6.77 15.59
N CYS A 188 3.12 -5.80 16.48
CA CYS A 188 4.10 -4.76 16.81
C CYS A 188 5.21 -5.38 17.67
N ASP A 189 6.46 -5.18 17.27
CA ASP A 189 7.63 -5.75 17.95
C ASP A 189 7.89 -5.08 19.31
N ASP A 190 7.71 -3.76 19.39
CA ASP A 190 7.92 -2.96 20.60
C ASP A 190 6.71 -2.03 20.86
N PRO A 191 5.70 -2.50 21.61
CA PRO A 191 4.54 -1.69 21.96
C PRO A 191 4.85 -0.55 22.94
N GLU A 192 5.91 -0.65 23.75
CA GLU A 192 6.28 0.36 24.74
C GLU A 192 6.88 1.58 24.03
N ASP A 193 7.82 1.37 23.11
CA ASP A 193 8.37 2.44 22.25
C ASP A 193 7.26 3.16 21.46
N ALA A 194 6.26 2.41 20.97
CA ALA A 194 5.12 3.00 20.29
C ALA A 194 4.22 3.86 21.20
N LEU A 195 4.11 3.53 22.48
CA LEU A 195 3.37 4.33 23.47
C LEU A 195 4.14 5.61 23.81
N ASP A 196 5.46 5.49 24.02
CA ASP A 196 6.36 6.62 24.30
C ASP A 196 6.38 7.62 23.13
N GLU A 197 6.52 7.13 21.88
CA GLU A 197 6.48 7.98 20.69
C GLU A 197 5.09 8.65 20.51
N ALA A 198 4.01 7.96 20.89
CA ALA A 198 2.67 8.54 20.85
C ALA A 198 2.48 9.66 21.88
N ASP A 199 3.22 9.65 22.99
CA ASP A 199 3.20 10.71 24.02
C ASP A 199 3.87 12.01 23.55
N GLU A 200 4.64 11.99 22.47
CA GLU A 200 5.18 13.20 21.83
C GLU A 200 4.06 14.09 21.23
N VAL A 201 2.88 13.52 20.97
CA VAL A 201 1.73 14.25 20.45
C VAL A 201 0.74 14.55 21.57
N GLU A 202 0.52 15.84 21.82
CA GLU A 202 -0.49 16.34 22.75
C GLU A 202 -1.85 15.66 22.56
N ALA A 203 -2.42 15.16 23.66
CA ALA A 203 -3.70 14.44 23.67
C ALA A 203 -4.88 15.32 23.27
N ARG A 204 -5.23 15.30 21.99
CA ARG A 204 -6.42 15.96 21.40
C ARG A 204 -7.38 14.92 20.82
N TYR A 205 -7.86 14.03 21.68
CA TYR A 205 -8.62 12.85 21.27
C TYR A 205 -10.04 13.15 20.78
N ASP A 206 -10.61 14.27 21.21
CA ASP A 206 -11.89 14.81 20.74
C ASP A 206 -11.88 15.07 19.23
N LEU A 207 -10.75 15.54 18.67
CA LEU A 207 -10.59 15.78 17.24
C LEU A 207 -10.65 14.50 16.41
N LEU A 208 -10.30 13.33 16.96
CA LEU A 208 -10.42 12.05 16.24
C LEU A 208 -11.88 11.71 15.89
N ALA A 209 -12.85 12.32 16.59
CA ALA A 209 -14.26 12.17 16.28
C ALA A 209 -14.73 13.09 15.11
N SER A 210 -13.90 14.05 14.68
CA SER A 210 -14.24 15.07 13.69
C SER A 210 -14.57 14.47 12.30
N PRO A 211 -15.47 15.11 11.52
CA PRO A 211 -15.78 14.70 10.15
C PRO A 211 -14.58 14.68 9.19
N GLU A 212 -13.45 15.35 9.50
CA GLU A 212 -12.24 15.27 8.67
C GLU A 212 -11.63 13.87 8.67
N PHE A 213 -11.73 13.17 9.80
CA PHE A 213 -11.24 11.82 9.94
C PHE A 213 -12.34 10.79 9.69
N ASP A 214 -13.46 11.17 9.06
CA ASP A 214 -14.57 10.28 8.74
C ASP A 214 -14.56 9.83 7.26
N PRO A 215 -14.07 8.62 6.95
CA PRO A 215 -14.05 8.13 5.58
C PRO A 215 -15.43 7.72 5.09
N CYS A 216 -16.45 7.66 5.95
CA CYS A 216 -17.84 7.42 5.54
C CYS A 216 -18.56 8.72 5.11
N SER A 217 -18.04 9.91 5.44
CA SER A 217 -18.59 11.21 5.06
C SER A 217 -17.74 11.87 3.96
N LEU A 218 -17.94 11.43 2.72
CA LEU A 218 -17.08 11.81 1.59
C LEU A 218 -17.68 12.90 0.71
N GLN A 219 -16.83 13.81 0.25
CA GLN A 219 -17.12 14.74 -0.83
C GLN A 219 -16.56 14.21 -2.15
N ALA A 220 -17.40 14.18 -3.19
CA ALA A 220 -16.96 13.88 -4.54
C ALA A 220 -16.47 15.18 -5.22
N ARG A 221 -15.22 15.17 -5.68
CA ARG A 221 -14.61 16.24 -6.47
C ARG A 221 -14.23 15.70 -7.85
N PRO A 222 -14.31 16.50 -8.92
CA PRO A 222 -13.77 16.08 -10.21
C PRO A 222 -12.28 15.76 -10.08
N THR A 223 -11.82 14.70 -10.76
CA THR A 223 -10.39 14.54 -11.04
C THR A 223 -9.92 15.74 -11.84
N ASP A 224 -8.67 16.18 -11.67
CA ASP A 224 -8.08 17.27 -12.47
C ASP A 224 -8.32 17.06 -13.97
N LEU A 225 -9.29 17.82 -14.50
CA LEU A 225 -9.76 17.70 -15.88
C LEU A 225 -8.69 18.17 -16.87
N MET A 226 -7.87 19.15 -16.47
CA MET A 226 -6.79 19.69 -17.31
C MET A 226 -5.69 18.65 -17.45
N ARG A 227 -5.28 18.01 -16.35
CA ARG A 227 -4.29 16.93 -16.37
C ARG A 227 -4.76 15.74 -17.21
N ARG A 228 -6.05 15.38 -17.13
CA ARG A 228 -6.63 14.35 -18.00
C ARG A 228 -6.55 14.73 -19.48
N ARG A 229 -6.91 15.97 -19.83
CA ARG A 229 -6.84 16.45 -21.21
C ARG A 229 -5.40 16.43 -21.74
N GLN A 230 -4.43 16.81 -20.91
CA GLN A 230 -3.00 16.75 -21.23
C GLN A 230 -2.54 15.30 -21.47
N HIS A 231 -2.91 14.35 -20.60
CA HIS A 231 -2.55 12.94 -20.79
C HIS A 231 -3.18 12.33 -22.04
N MET A 232 -4.42 12.68 -22.39
CA MET A 232 -5.04 12.20 -23.64
C MET A 232 -4.32 12.76 -24.87
N LYS A 233 -3.91 14.04 -24.85
CA LYS A 233 -3.07 14.61 -25.91
C LYS A 233 -1.75 13.86 -26.04
N ALA A 234 -1.07 13.62 -24.91
CA ALA A 234 0.20 12.89 -24.88
C ALA A 234 0.04 11.44 -25.41
N ALA A 235 -1.04 10.75 -25.03
CA ALA A 235 -1.34 9.42 -25.53
C ALA A 235 -1.59 9.42 -27.05
N GLY A 236 -2.27 10.44 -27.59
CA GLY A 236 -2.45 10.62 -29.03
C GLY A 236 -1.11 10.81 -29.76
N VAL A 237 -0.21 11.63 -29.22
CA VAL A 237 1.14 11.81 -29.77
C VAL A 237 1.94 10.50 -29.72
N ALA A 238 1.89 9.78 -28.59
CA ALA A 238 2.57 8.50 -28.46
C ALA A 238 2.04 7.45 -29.45
N ALA A 239 0.72 7.37 -29.63
CA ALA A 239 0.11 6.48 -30.62
C ALA A 239 0.53 6.83 -32.05
N ALA A 240 0.57 8.12 -32.40
CA ALA A 240 1.08 8.57 -33.69
C ALA A 240 2.56 8.19 -33.88
N ALA A 241 3.39 8.37 -32.86
CA ALA A 241 4.80 7.97 -32.90
C ALA A 241 4.94 6.45 -33.09
N VAL A 242 4.17 5.63 -32.37
CA VAL A 242 4.17 4.17 -32.53
C VAL A 242 3.72 3.77 -33.94
N LEU A 243 2.72 4.44 -34.52
CA LEU A 243 2.30 4.20 -35.90
C LEU A 243 3.40 4.56 -36.90
N VAL A 244 4.10 5.68 -36.71
CA VAL A 244 5.23 6.08 -37.57
C VAL A 244 6.39 5.10 -37.45
N CYS A 245 6.79 4.74 -36.23
CA CYS A 245 7.83 3.73 -36.00
C CYS A 245 7.43 2.37 -36.57
N GLY A 246 6.17 1.95 -36.39
CA GLY A 246 5.63 0.73 -36.94
C GLY A 246 5.59 0.73 -38.46
N ALA A 247 5.27 1.87 -39.10
CA ALA A 247 5.34 2.01 -40.55
C ALA A 247 6.79 1.96 -41.06
N LEU A 248 7.72 2.65 -40.39
CA LEU A 248 9.15 2.62 -40.75
C LEU A 248 9.77 1.21 -40.61
N LEU A 249 9.35 0.44 -39.60
CA LEU A 249 9.82 -0.92 -39.38
C LEU A 249 9.06 -1.98 -40.18
N GLY A 250 7.81 -1.71 -40.56
CA GLY A 250 6.89 -2.66 -41.19
C GLY A 250 6.72 -2.48 -42.70
N LEU A 251 7.21 -1.38 -43.28
CA LEU A 251 7.27 -1.23 -44.74
C LEU A 251 8.32 -2.21 -45.30
N PRO A 252 7.92 -3.17 -46.17
CA PRO A 252 8.87 -4.00 -46.90
C PRO A 252 9.52 -3.15 -47.99
N GLY A 253 10.45 -2.28 -47.59
CA GLY A 253 11.37 -1.57 -48.48
C GLY A 253 12.77 -2.12 -48.28
N GLU A 254 13.54 -2.24 -49.37
CA GLU A 254 14.90 -2.78 -49.45
C GLU A 254 15.94 -1.97 -48.65
N GLY A 255 15.73 -1.79 -47.35
CA GLY A 255 16.45 -0.80 -46.55
C GLY A 255 17.47 -1.34 -45.58
N TRP A 256 17.55 -2.66 -45.39
CA TRP A 256 18.47 -3.33 -44.45
C TRP A 256 19.17 -4.55 -45.07
N GLY A 257 19.19 -4.63 -46.41
CA GLY A 257 20.04 -5.57 -47.14
C GLY A 257 21.44 -4.98 -47.35
N PRO A 258 22.44 -5.80 -47.72
CA PRO A 258 23.80 -5.34 -48.05
C PRO A 258 23.85 -4.23 -49.11
N ASP A 259 22.77 -4.06 -49.89
CA ASP A 259 22.61 -3.03 -50.94
C ASP A 259 21.67 -1.87 -50.53
N GLY A 260 21.25 -1.79 -49.26
CA GLY A 260 20.31 -0.77 -48.78
C GLY A 260 20.89 0.64 -48.68
N ALA A 261 20.06 1.63 -48.31
CA ALA A 261 20.46 3.05 -48.22
C ALA A 261 21.60 3.36 -47.21
N ALA A 262 21.97 2.39 -46.37
CA ALA A 262 23.12 2.46 -45.47
C ALA A 262 24.38 1.74 -46.02
N ALA A 263 24.31 1.19 -47.24
CA ALA A 263 25.45 0.55 -47.90
C ALA A 263 26.55 1.60 -48.14
N PRO A 264 27.79 1.33 -47.75
CA PRO A 264 28.89 2.25 -47.99
C PRO A 264 29.02 2.54 -49.50
N PRO A 265 29.36 3.77 -49.93
CA PRO A 265 29.43 4.14 -51.35
C PRO A 265 30.38 3.26 -52.17
N TYR A 266 31.38 2.64 -51.54
CA TYR A 266 32.30 1.70 -52.18
C TYR A 266 31.69 0.31 -52.47
N ALA A 267 30.60 -0.07 -51.80
CA ALA A 267 29.90 -1.34 -52.03
C ALA A 267 29.15 -1.36 -53.39
N GLN A 268 28.89 -0.18 -53.97
CA GLN A 268 28.29 -0.03 -55.29
C GLN A 268 29.33 0.20 -56.40
N ASN A 269 30.63 0.19 -56.07
CA ASN A 269 31.69 0.30 -57.06
C ASN A 269 31.94 -1.08 -57.72
N PRO A 270 31.81 -1.21 -59.05
CA PRO A 270 32.05 -2.48 -59.74
C PRO A 270 33.48 -3.03 -59.51
N ALA A 271 34.47 -2.17 -59.29
CA ALA A 271 35.82 -2.59 -58.92
C ALA A 271 35.90 -3.18 -57.49
N GLY A 272 35.11 -2.64 -56.55
CA GLY A 272 35.03 -3.14 -55.18
C GLY A 272 34.26 -4.47 -55.07
N GLN A 273 33.19 -4.62 -55.86
CA GLN A 273 32.45 -5.88 -55.97
C GLN A 273 33.30 -7.00 -56.58
N ALA A 274 34.08 -6.69 -57.62
CA ALA A 274 35.01 -7.65 -58.23
C ALA A 274 36.14 -8.08 -57.29
N ALA A 275 36.62 -7.19 -56.42
CA ALA A 275 37.64 -7.50 -55.41
C ALA A 275 37.14 -8.39 -54.26
N LEU A 276 35.82 -8.46 -54.05
CA LEU A 276 35.15 -9.28 -53.04
C LEU A 276 34.63 -10.61 -53.60
N ASP A 277 34.93 -10.95 -54.85
CA ASP A 277 34.54 -12.22 -55.46
C ASP A 277 35.29 -13.39 -54.78
N PRO A 278 34.59 -14.30 -54.07
CA PRO A 278 35.23 -15.42 -53.38
C PRO A 278 35.92 -16.39 -54.35
N GLY A 279 35.55 -16.41 -55.64
CA GLY A 279 36.18 -17.21 -56.68
C GLY A 279 37.55 -16.69 -57.15
N GLN A 280 37.87 -15.44 -56.82
CA GLN A 280 39.11 -14.75 -57.23
C GLN A 280 40.13 -14.63 -56.08
N LEU A 281 39.86 -15.23 -54.92
CA LEU A 281 40.75 -15.19 -53.76
C LEU A 281 42.05 -15.93 -54.05
N THR A 282 43.18 -15.22 -54.01
CA THR A 282 44.52 -15.81 -54.10
C THR A 282 45.18 -15.85 -52.73
N THR A 283 45.97 -16.89 -52.46
CA THR A 283 46.71 -17.02 -51.21
C THR A 283 48.10 -16.42 -51.36
N ALA A 284 48.41 -15.42 -50.53
CA ALA A 284 49.76 -14.87 -50.47
C ALA A 284 50.69 -15.78 -49.65
N ALA A 285 51.95 -15.92 -50.09
CA ALA A 285 52.94 -16.70 -49.37
C ALA A 285 53.22 -16.12 -47.97
N ALA A 286 53.46 -17.01 -46.99
CA ALA A 286 53.76 -16.62 -45.63
C ALA A 286 54.98 -15.66 -45.59
N GLY A 287 54.77 -14.45 -45.07
CA GLY A 287 55.81 -13.42 -44.95
C GLY A 287 55.92 -12.43 -46.12
N ALA A 288 55.08 -12.54 -47.17
CA ALA A 288 55.05 -11.57 -48.28
C ALA A 288 54.79 -10.12 -47.82
N TRP A 289 53.99 -9.95 -46.76
CA TRP A 289 53.67 -8.65 -46.16
C TRP A 289 54.90 -7.88 -45.64
N LYS A 290 55.99 -8.58 -45.27
CA LYS A 290 57.21 -7.94 -44.74
C LYS A 290 58.02 -7.18 -45.80
N ARG A 291 57.78 -7.44 -47.08
CA ARG A 291 58.51 -6.85 -48.22
C ARG A 291 57.60 -6.07 -49.17
N SER A 292 56.33 -5.91 -48.84
CA SER A 292 55.41 -5.12 -49.67
C SER A 292 55.77 -3.63 -49.58
N ALA A 293 55.94 -2.99 -50.72
CA ALA A 293 56.12 -1.54 -50.81
C ALA A 293 54.78 -0.78 -50.73
N ARG A 294 53.63 -1.48 -50.78
CA ARG A 294 52.30 -0.91 -50.58
C ARG A 294 51.99 -0.80 -49.10
N THR A 295 51.80 0.43 -48.63
CA THR A 295 51.39 0.78 -47.26
C THR A 295 49.87 0.87 -47.09
N ASP A 296 49.11 0.83 -48.19
CA ASP A 296 47.66 0.79 -48.20
C ASP A 296 47.15 -0.64 -48.45
N PHE A 297 46.18 -1.06 -47.64
CA PHE A 297 45.52 -2.37 -47.76
C PHE A 297 44.34 -2.33 -48.74
N SER A 298 44.49 -1.62 -49.86
CA SER A 298 43.50 -1.53 -50.95
C SER A 298 43.93 -2.28 -52.19
#